data_AF-A0A950HYN6-F1
#
_entry.id   AF-A0A950HYN6-F1
#
_cell.length_a   1.000
_cell.length_b   1.000
_cell.length_c   1.000
_cell.angle_alpha   90.00
_cell.angle_beta   90.00
_cell.angle_gamma   90.00
#
_symmetry.space_group_name_H-M   'P 1'
#
loop_
_entity.id
_entity.type
_entity.pdbx_description
1 polymer ?
#
loop_
_entity_poly.entity_id
_entity_poly.type
_entity_poly.pdbx_seq_one_letter_code
_entity_poly.pdbx_strand_id
1 'polypeptide(L)' 'MRSSHSSVHLDDEIVAQIEASGASTEELAEATAWVTNDEALINAGRRLADGRTARLVEILAALDEEAPSPTGDPA' A
#
# COMPACT_ATOMS: atom_id res chain seq x y z
N MET A 1 -15.83 -9.92 24.20
CA MET A 1 -15.05 -8.80 23.61
C MET A 1 -13.92 -9.37 22.78
N ARG A 2 -14.17 -9.60 21.48
CA ARG A 2 -13.13 -9.72 20.45
C ARG A 2 -13.65 -8.97 19.23
N SER A 3 -13.66 -7.65 19.35
CA SER A 3 -13.95 -6.76 18.23
C SER A 3 -12.62 -6.49 17.51
N SER A 4 -12.22 -7.44 16.64
CA SER A 4 -11.17 -7.26 15.62
C SER A 4 -11.43 -8.27 14.50
N HIS A 5 -12.62 -8.24 13.89
CA HIS A 5 -12.93 -9.07 12.70
C HIS A 5 -12.98 -8.22 11.41
N SER A 6 -12.41 -7.01 11.42
CA SER A 6 -12.40 -6.14 10.23
C SER A 6 -11.08 -6.14 9.44
N SER A 7 -9.90 -6.36 10.05
CA SER A 7 -8.64 -6.29 9.26
C SER A 7 -8.36 -7.55 8.43
N VAL A 8 -8.64 -8.76 8.97
CA VAL A 8 -8.36 -10.03 8.25
C VAL A 8 -9.04 -10.16 6.89
N HIS A 9 -10.17 -9.48 6.66
CA HIS A 9 -10.83 -9.52 5.35
C HIS A 9 -10.16 -8.61 4.32
N LEU A 10 -9.67 -7.44 4.74
CA LEU A 10 -8.97 -6.51 3.85
C LEU A 10 -7.61 -7.09 3.43
N ASP A 11 -6.88 -7.68 4.38
CA ASP A 11 -5.61 -8.37 4.13
C ASP A 11 -5.77 -9.46 3.04
N ASP A 12 -6.78 -10.33 3.16
CA ASP A 12 -7.04 -11.41 2.19
C ASP A 12 -7.48 -10.88 0.82
N GLU A 13 -8.31 -9.82 0.78
CA GLU A 13 -8.75 -9.18 -0.47
C GLU A 13 -7.56 -8.55 -1.21
N ILE A 14 -6.67 -7.90 -0.48
CA ILE A 14 -5.46 -7.27 -1.02
C ILE A 14 -4.50 -8.34 -1.56
N VAL A 15 -4.28 -9.43 -0.82
CA VAL A 15 -3.46 -10.56 -1.29
C VAL A 15 -4.03 -11.12 -2.59
N ALA A 16 -5.35 -11.34 -2.67
CA ALA A 16 -6.00 -11.81 -3.89
C ALA A 16 -5.85 -10.84 -5.07
N GLN A 17 -5.91 -9.53 -4.83
CA GLN A 17 -5.70 -8.52 -5.87
C GLN A 17 -4.25 -8.48 -6.36
N ILE A 18 -3.27 -8.64 -5.47
CA ILE A 18 -1.85 -8.72 -5.83
C ILE A 18 -1.60 -9.98 -6.67
N GLU A 19 -2.12 -11.14 -6.26
CA GLU A 19 -2.00 -12.38 -7.04
C GLU A 19 -2.68 -12.26 -8.42
N ALA A 20 -3.90 -11.70 -8.47
CA ALA A 20 -4.63 -11.49 -9.72
C ALA A 20 -3.94 -10.51 -10.68
N SER A 21 -3.14 -9.58 -10.16
CA SER A 21 -2.37 -8.64 -10.98
C SER A 21 -1.24 -9.30 -11.79
N GLY A 22 -0.83 -10.52 -11.40
CA GLY A 22 0.28 -11.24 -12.02
C GLY A 22 1.63 -10.53 -11.85
N ALA A 23 1.78 -9.71 -10.81
CA ALA A 23 2.99 -8.95 -10.54
C ALA A 23 4.17 -9.85 -10.20
N SER A 24 5.37 -9.46 -10.66
CA SER A 24 6.59 -10.08 -10.19
C SER A 24 6.93 -9.61 -8.76
N THR A 25 7.78 -10.37 -8.08
CA THR A 25 8.33 -9.95 -6.78
C THR A 25 9.09 -8.63 -6.86
N GLU A 26 9.70 -8.32 -8.01
CA GLU A 26 10.41 -7.06 -8.23
C GLU A 26 9.45 -5.87 -8.31
N GLU A 27 8.34 -6.03 -9.04
CA GLU A 27 7.29 -5.00 -9.14
C GLU A 27 6.63 -4.76 -7.78
N LEU A 28 6.39 -5.83 -7.00
CA LEU A 28 5.86 -5.72 -5.65
C LEU A 28 6.85 -5.02 -4.71
N ALA A 29 8.13 -5.37 -4.77
CA ALA A 29 9.16 -4.72 -3.95
C ALA A 29 9.31 -3.22 -4.30
N GLU A 30 9.21 -2.87 -5.59
CA GLU A 30 9.21 -1.47 -6.01
C GLU A 30 7.97 -0.73 -5.50
N ALA A 31 6.79 -1.33 -5.61
CA ALA A 31 5.56 -0.73 -5.09
C ALA A 31 5.61 -0.52 -3.57
N THR A 32 6.11 -1.51 -2.81
CA THR A 32 6.33 -1.36 -1.36
C THR A 32 7.32 -0.23 -1.06
N ALA A 33 8.40 -0.10 -1.83
CA ALA A 33 9.35 1.00 -1.66
C ALA A 33 8.69 2.37 -1.92
N TRP A 34 7.81 2.47 -2.92
CA TRP A 34 7.04 3.69 -3.18
C TRP A 34 6.08 4.03 -2.04
N VAL A 35 5.33 3.06 -1.50
CA VAL A 35 4.43 3.33 -0.37
C VAL A 35 5.18 3.78 0.89
N THR A 36 6.38 3.26 1.13
CA THR A 36 7.11 3.49 2.38
C THR A 36 8.15 4.60 2.33
N ASN A 37 8.61 4.97 1.14
CA ASN A 37 9.75 5.89 0.95
C ASN A 37 9.56 6.85 -0.26
N ASP A 38 8.32 7.19 -0.63
CA ASP A 38 8.00 8.04 -1.78
C ASP A 38 8.83 9.34 -1.84
N GLU A 39 8.91 10.09 -0.74
CA GLU A 39 9.68 11.35 -0.68
C GLU A 39 11.16 11.12 -0.99
N ALA A 40 11.75 10.05 -0.44
CA ALA A 40 13.15 9.72 -0.67
C ALA A 40 13.41 9.31 -2.13
N LEU A 41 12.50 8.56 -2.74
CA LEU A 41 12.60 8.14 -4.15
C LEU A 41 12.44 9.32 -5.11
N ILE A 42 11.52 10.25 -4.81
CA ILE A 42 11.35 11.51 -5.54
C ILE A 42 12.63 12.35 -5.45
N ASN A 43 13.18 12.51 -4.25
CA ASN A 43 14.41 13.26 -4.02
C ASN A 43 15.63 12.62 -4.70
N ALA A 44 15.64 11.29 -4.85
CA ALA A 44 16.63 10.55 -5.61
C ALA A 44 16.47 10.68 -7.14
N GLY A 45 15.44 11.37 -7.62
CA GLY A 45 15.15 11.56 -9.04
C GLY A 45 14.68 10.27 -9.74
N ARG A 46 14.14 9.30 -8.99
CA ARG A 46 13.52 8.12 -9.60
C ARG A 46 12.30 8.53 -10.41
N ARG A 47 12.08 7.82 -11.52
CA ARG A 47 10.83 7.93 -12.27
C ARG A 47 9.69 7.39 -11.41
N LEU A 48 8.57 8.10 -11.36
CA LEU A 48 7.35 7.64 -10.69
C LEU A 48 6.98 6.23 -11.17
N ALA A 49 6.39 5.44 -10.26
CA ALA A 49 5.81 4.17 -10.60
C ALA A 49 4.81 4.34 -11.76
N ASP A 50 4.86 3.42 -12.72
CA ASP A 50 3.92 3.36 -13.84
C ASP A 50 3.36 1.95 -14.02
N GLY A 51 2.39 1.81 -14.93
CA GLY A 51 1.81 0.52 -15.31
C GLY A 51 1.34 -0.31 -14.11
N ARG A 52 1.88 -1.52 -14.00
CA ARG A 52 1.50 -2.47 -12.94
C ARG A 52 2.03 -2.05 -11.57
N THR A 53 3.24 -1.49 -11.50
CA THR A 53 3.81 -1.00 -10.25
C THR A 53 2.96 0.11 -9.65
N ALA A 54 2.47 1.06 -10.46
CA ALA A 54 1.56 2.10 -9.98
C ALA A 54 0.27 1.53 -9.39
N ARG A 55 -0.32 0.51 -10.04
CA ARG A 55 -1.52 -0.17 -9.54
C ARG A 55 -1.27 -0.86 -8.19
N LEU A 56 -0.09 -1.46 -8.00
CA LEU A 56 0.28 -2.07 -6.72
C LEU A 56 0.48 -1.02 -5.62
N VAL A 57 1.04 0.15 -5.95
CA VAL A 57 1.17 1.27 -4.99
C VAL A 57 -0.20 1.69 -4.46
N GLU A 58 -1.20 1.83 -5.33
CA GLU A 58 -2.58 2.14 -4.92
C GLU A 58 -3.17 1.08 -3.99
N ILE A 59 -3.00 -0.20 -4.34
CA ILE A 59 -3.51 -1.33 -3.54
C ILE A 59 -2.84 -1.37 -2.16
N LEU A 60 -1.52 -1.18 -2.11
CA LEU A 60 -0.75 -1.22 -0.87
C LEU A 60 -0.96 0.02 0.01
N ALA A 61 -1.16 1.20 -0.57
CA ALA A 61 -1.46 2.42 0.18
C ALA A 61 -2.81 2.33 0.92
N ALA A 62 -3.80 1.66 0.31
CA ALA A 62 -5.10 1.41 0.93
C ALA A 62 -5.01 0.53 2.19
N LEU A 63 -3.97 -0.30 2.33
CA LEU A 63 -3.69 -1.07 3.54
C LEU A 63 -3.14 -0.18 4.67
N ASP A 64 -2.26 0.76 4.33
CA ASP A 64 -1.60 1.62 5.31
C ASP A 64 -2.56 2.71 5.85
N GLU A 65 -3.51 3.16 5.04
CA GLU A 65 -4.57 4.10 5.45
C GLU A 65 -5.57 3.50 6.47
N GLU A 66 -5.63 2.18 6.66
CA GLU A 66 -6.46 1.54 7.70
C GLU A 66 -5.86 1.69 9.12
N ALA A 67 -4.67 2.27 9.27
CA ALA A 67 -4.19 2.75 10.56
C ALA A 67 -4.91 4.08 10.88
N PRO A 68 -5.81 4.14 11.88
CA PRO A 68 -6.46 5.39 12.23
C PRO A 68 -5.39 6.42 12.58
N SER A 69 -5.31 7.49 11.79
CA SER A 69 -4.54 8.68 12.15
C SER A 69 -5.04 9.08 13.55
N PRO A 70 -4.16 9.21 14.57
CA PRO A 70 -4.59 9.69 15.86
C PRO A 70 -5.13 11.12 15.66
N THR A 71 -6.46 11.22 15.69
CA THR A 71 -7.26 12.39 16.05
C THR A 71 -6.55 13.73 15.83
N GLY A 72 -6.86 14.38 14.70
CA GLY A 72 -6.74 15.83 14.63
C GLY A 72 -7.56 16.45 15.78
N ASP A 73 -6.90 17.31 16.55
CA ASP A 73 -7.37 17.91 17.79
C ASP A 73 -8.85 18.38 17.76
N PRO A 74 -9.67 18.08 18.79
CA PRO A 74 -10.86 18.87 19.05
C PRO A 74 -10.43 20.25 19.59
N ALA A 75 -10.86 21.29 18.87
CA ALA A 75 -10.66 22.71 19.17
C ALA A 75 -11.16 23.15 20.56
#